data_AF-A0A1H0B0Y3-F1
#
_entry.id   AF-A0A1H0B0Y3-F1
#
_cell.length_a   1.000
_cell.length_b   1.000
_cell.length_c   1.000
_cell.angle_alpha   90.00
_cell.angle_beta   90.00
_cell.angle_gamma   90.00
#
_symmetry.space_group_name_H-M   'P 1'
#
loop_
_entity.id
_entity.type
_entity.pdbx_description
1 polymer ?
#
loop_
_entity_poly.entity_id
_entity_poly.type
_entity_poly.pdbx_seq_one_letter_code
_entity_poly.pdbx_strand_id
1 'polypeptide(L)'
;MRSLAAVGIHRAAGDHVIFDGQAGAARVIGRLVAEGISDELHDRRYVIVDGIDGRTHYADLGVRQVTSEPLIRNTIVEIRARDVSQRDVDRTVADVARRNHGVYSAELHREFDPKAAGEYIQAHVRRLEAMRRLDLVERSSNGDWSVGADHLERAGQFEAAQRSRNPARITVLSWQSLDELPGASGATWLDKQLVARSSEMIASSGLGSEFEGALRLRRQWLLEQGLAREQGGRIAYARNLLQTLERLKLVEVGSRMTRETGLDYAETKPGERITGTYRRMLTLNSGRFALIERARDFSLVPWRTVHERAKGRVVTGVVGGEGISWSVGQKRGLGL
;
A
#
# COMPACT_ATOMS: atom_id res chain seq x y z
N MET A 1 10.64 -11.45 22.61
CA MET A 1 11.73 -12.45 22.70
C MET A 1 11.26 -13.89 22.44
N ARG A 2 10.17 -14.39 23.05
CA ARG A 2 9.68 -15.78 22.82
C ARG A 2 9.24 -16.10 21.37
N SER A 3 8.87 -15.10 20.57
CA SER A 3 8.37 -15.30 19.19
C SER A 3 9.46 -15.52 18.13
N LEU A 4 10.71 -15.06 18.35
CA LEU A 4 11.83 -15.20 17.41
C LEU A 4 12.47 -16.59 17.49
N ALA A 5 12.65 -17.10 18.72
CA ALA A 5 13.16 -18.46 18.97
C ALA A 5 12.20 -19.53 18.43
N ALA A 6 10.89 -19.27 18.43
CA ALA A 6 9.88 -20.16 17.86
C ALA A 6 9.95 -20.29 16.33
N VAL A 7 10.68 -19.40 15.65
CA VAL A 7 10.84 -19.36 14.17
C VAL A 7 12.31 -19.64 13.76
N GLY A 8 13.17 -20.04 14.71
CA GLY A 8 14.57 -20.37 14.43
C GLY A 8 15.46 -19.18 14.05
N ILE A 9 14.99 -17.94 14.24
CA ILE A 9 15.78 -16.73 13.97
C ILE A 9 16.60 -16.41 15.22
N HIS A 10 17.85 -16.86 15.24
CA HIS A 10 18.83 -16.50 16.25
C HIS A 10 19.63 -15.27 15.79
N ARG A 11 19.34 -14.10 16.35
CA ARG A 11 20.18 -12.90 16.19
C ARG A 11 20.79 -12.47 17.50
N ALA A 12 21.96 -11.83 17.44
CA ALA A 12 22.62 -11.30 18.62
C ALA A 12 21.76 -10.17 19.22
N ALA A 13 21.80 -10.02 20.55
CA ALA A 13 20.98 -9.04 21.27
C ALA A 13 21.20 -7.57 20.83
N GLY A 14 22.30 -7.26 20.14
CA GLY A 14 22.61 -5.95 19.57
C GLY A 14 21.96 -5.64 18.21
N ASP A 15 21.30 -6.62 17.57
CA ASP A 15 20.70 -6.46 16.24
C ASP A 15 19.22 -6.04 16.28
N HIS A 16 18.73 -5.64 17.46
CA HIS A 16 17.36 -5.21 17.68
C HIS A 16 17.24 -3.69 17.64
N VAL A 17 16.35 -3.18 16.78
CA VAL A 17 16.10 -1.74 16.64
C VAL A 17 14.61 -1.47 16.86
N ILE A 18 14.30 -0.44 17.66
CA ILE A 18 12.95 0.10 17.75
C ILE A 18 12.77 1.05 16.57
N PHE A 19 11.75 0.81 15.76
CA PHE A 19 11.35 1.69 14.68
C PHE A 19 10.55 2.87 15.27
N ASP A 20 11.22 3.99 15.48
CA ASP A 20 10.60 5.25 15.96
C ASP A 20 10.48 6.32 14.87
N GLY A 21 11.07 6.06 13.68
CA GLY A 21 11.11 6.97 12.55
C GLY A 21 11.87 8.28 12.81
N GLN A 22 12.66 8.38 13.89
CA GLN A 22 13.52 9.51 14.25
C GLN A 22 15.00 9.13 14.07
N ALA A 23 15.36 7.87 14.35
CA ALA A 23 16.74 7.38 14.30
C ALA A 23 17.20 6.88 12.91
N GLY A 24 16.96 7.66 11.84
CA GLY A 24 17.57 7.44 10.52
C GLY A 24 17.00 6.31 9.65
N ALA A 25 16.10 5.46 10.17
CA ALA A 25 15.35 4.50 9.36
C ALA A 25 13.93 5.00 9.10
N ALA A 26 13.76 5.94 8.16
CA ALA A 26 12.41 6.39 7.74
C ALA A 26 11.59 5.26 7.08
N ARG A 27 12.27 4.17 6.70
CA ARG A 27 11.74 3.03 5.98
C ARG A 27 12.55 1.78 6.29
N VAL A 28 11.87 0.66 6.49
CA VAL A 28 12.45 -0.68 6.65
C VAL A 28 11.74 -1.63 5.71
N ILE A 29 12.49 -2.45 4.99
CA ILE A 29 11.95 -3.58 4.21
C ILE A 29 12.45 -4.87 4.83
N GLY A 30 11.56 -5.85 4.93
CA GLY A 30 11.94 -7.13 5.48
C GLY A 30 10.84 -8.17 5.49
N ARG A 31 11.16 -9.31 6.09
CA ARG A 31 10.25 -10.42 6.31
C ARG A 31 9.50 -10.22 7.62
N LEU A 32 8.17 -10.33 7.59
CA LEU A 32 7.37 -10.29 8.80
C LEU A 32 7.58 -11.56 9.63
N VAL A 33 8.11 -11.39 10.84
CA VAL A 33 8.38 -12.51 11.77
C VAL A 33 7.20 -12.72 12.70
N ALA A 34 6.65 -11.64 13.25
CA ALA A 34 5.57 -11.71 14.22
C ALA A 34 4.72 -10.44 14.22
N GLU A 35 3.49 -10.61 14.69
CA GLU A 35 2.60 -9.52 15.08
C GLU A 35 2.05 -9.79 16.48
N GLY A 36 1.68 -8.74 17.19
CA GLY A 36 1.07 -8.86 18.50
C GLY A 36 0.34 -7.58 18.93
N ILE A 37 -0.30 -7.65 20.08
CA ILE A 37 -0.96 -6.52 20.74
C ILE A 37 0.03 -5.95 21.77
N SER A 38 0.29 -4.65 21.70
CA SER A 38 1.12 -3.92 22.66
C SER A 38 0.29 -3.32 23.80
N ASP A 39 -0.99 -3.05 23.55
CA ASP A 39 -1.95 -2.55 24.54
C ASP A 39 -3.34 -3.07 24.19
N GLU A 40 -3.86 -3.98 25.03
CA GLU A 40 -5.16 -4.62 24.84
C GLU A 40 -6.33 -3.65 25.05
N LEU A 41 -6.18 -2.66 25.94
CA LEU A 41 -7.23 -1.69 26.25
C LEU A 41 -7.47 -0.73 25.08
N HIS A 42 -6.42 -0.46 24.30
CA HIS A 42 -6.46 0.49 23.18
C HIS A 42 -6.32 -0.18 21.80
N ASP A 43 -6.38 -1.52 21.73
CA ASP A 43 -6.18 -2.34 20.53
C ASP A 43 -4.95 -1.89 19.71
N ARG A 44 -3.85 -1.58 20.41
CA ARG A 44 -2.59 -1.17 19.78
C ARG A 44 -1.81 -2.39 19.37
N ARG A 45 -1.23 -2.34 18.17
CA ARG A 45 -0.53 -3.47 17.57
C ARG A 45 0.92 -3.15 17.32
N TYR A 46 1.76 -4.17 17.41
CA TYR A 46 3.16 -4.10 16.98
C TYR A 46 3.47 -5.23 16.01
N VAL A 47 4.57 -5.04 15.28
CA VAL A 47 5.17 -6.06 14.42
C VAL A 47 6.66 -6.20 14.69
N ILE A 48 7.18 -7.38 14.38
CA ILE A 48 8.60 -7.67 14.33
C ILE A 48 8.95 -8.02 12.89
N VAL A 49 9.86 -7.25 12.30
CA VAL A 49 10.33 -7.43 10.94
C VAL A 49 11.82 -7.76 10.95
N ASP A 50 12.17 -8.88 10.35
CA ASP A 50 13.54 -9.18 10.01
C ASP A 50 13.90 -8.37 8.75
N GLY A 51 14.79 -7.39 8.86
CA GLY A 51 15.13 -6.43 7.81
C GLY A 51 16.23 -6.90 6.86
N ILE A 52 16.15 -6.48 5.59
CA ILE A 52 17.21 -6.70 4.58
C ILE A 52 18.51 -5.94 4.91
N ASP A 53 18.45 -5.02 5.88
CA ASP A 53 19.59 -4.32 6.47
C ASP A 53 20.33 -5.16 7.53
N GLY A 54 19.94 -6.43 7.71
CA GLY A 54 20.56 -7.36 8.65
C GLY A 54 20.08 -7.20 10.09
N ARG A 55 19.14 -6.28 10.36
CA ARG A 55 18.64 -5.99 11.72
C ARG A 55 17.20 -6.50 11.91
N THR A 56 16.81 -6.71 13.16
CA THR A 56 15.43 -7.01 13.52
C THR A 56 14.76 -5.75 14.06
N HIS A 57 13.67 -5.35 13.43
CA HIS A 57 12.94 -4.13 13.74
C HIS A 57 11.65 -4.44 14.49
N TYR A 58 11.51 -3.86 15.68
CA TYR A 58 10.22 -3.77 16.37
C TYR A 58 9.55 -2.47 15.93
N ALA A 59 8.32 -2.54 15.41
CA ALA A 59 7.56 -1.35 15.07
C ALA A 59 6.19 -1.34 15.72
N ASP A 60 5.88 -0.25 16.42
CA ASP A 60 4.52 0.07 16.84
C ASP A 60 3.72 0.52 15.61
N LEU A 61 2.58 -0.11 15.36
CA LEU A 61 1.65 0.29 14.30
C LEU A 61 0.55 1.22 14.84
N GLY A 62 0.46 1.35 16.16
CA GLY A 62 -0.58 2.11 16.83
C GLY A 62 -1.91 1.38 16.84
N VAL A 63 -3.00 2.15 16.92
CA VAL A 63 -4.37 1.63 17.02
C VAL A 63 -4.79 0.96 15.73
N ARG A 64 -5.35 -0.26 15.82
CA ARG A 64 -5.86 -1.00 14.67
C ARG A 64 -6.87 -0.19 13.87
N GLN A 65 -6.65 -0.09 12.56
CA GLN A 65 -7.64 0.49 11.66
C GLN A 65 -8.58 -0.60 11.14
N VAL A 66 -9.87 -0.25 10.98
CA VAL A 66 -10.90 -1.18 10.49
C VAL A 66 -10.58 -1.73 9.09
N THR A 67 -9.80 -0.97 8.31
CA THR A 67 -9.38 -1.34 6.94
C THR A 67 -8.02 -2.06 6.89
N SER A 68 -7.38 -2.32 8.04
CA SER A 68 -6.10 -3.01 8.07
C SER A 68 -6.27 -4.47 7.65
N GLU A 69 -5.52 -4.86 6.62
CA GLU A 69 -5.48 -6.25 6.17
C GLU A 69 -4.76 -7.14 7.19
N PRO A 70 -5.12 -8.44 7.27
CA PRO A 70 -4.40 -9.38 8.12
C PRO A 70 -2.96 -9.52 7.63
N LEU A 71 -2.02 -9.51 8.57
CA LEU A 71 -0.61 -9.73 8.27
C LEU A 71 -0.30 -11.21 8.37
N ILE A 72 0.40 -11.75 7.37
CA ILE A 72 0.74 -13.16 7.31
C ILE A 72 2.23 -13.28 7.57
N ARG A 73 2.63 -14.14 8.51
CA ARG A 73 4.05 -14.41 8.77
C ARG A 73 4.77 -14.84 7.50
N ASN A 74 6.05 -14.50 7.42
CA ASN A 74 6.95 -14.74 6.28
C ASN A 74 6.65 -13.93 5.01
N THR A 75 5.63 -13.07 5.01
CA THR A 75 5.42 -12.10 3.91
C THR A 75 6.50 -11.02 3.93
N ILE A 76 6.79 -10.44 2.77
CA ILE A 76 7.69 -9.30 2.64
C ILE A 76 6.88 -8.03 2.85
N VAL A 77 7.32 -7.21 3.78
CA VAL A 77 6.64 -5.98 4.19
C VAL A 77 7.59 -4.78 4.13
N GLU A 78 6.99 -3.62 3.99
CA GLU A 78 7.62 -2.33 4.14
C GLU A 78 6.98 -1.62 5.33
N ILE A 79 7.81 -1.15 6.26
CA ILE A 79 7.40 -0.24 7.32
C ILE A 79 7.92 1.14 6.94
N ARG A 80 7.04 2.15 6.95
CA ARG A 80 7.43 3.56 6.80
C ARG A 80 6.96 4.37 7.98
N ALA A 81 7.81 5.30 8.40
CA ALA A 81 7.44 6.31 9.39
C ALA A 81 6.37 7.21 8.77
N ARG A 82 5.38 7.61 9.57
CA ARG A 82 4.43 8.61 9.09
C ARG A 82 5.14 9.96 9.02
N ASP A 83 5.10 10.57 7.85
CA ASP A 83 5.58 11.93 7.65
C ASP A 83 4.74 12.90 8.48
N VAL A 84 5.44 13.73 9.25
CA VAL A 84 4.89 14.76 10.17
C VAL A 84 5.32 16.15 9.73
N SER A 85 5.91 16.29 8.55
CA SER A 85 6.19 17.61 7.98
C SER A 85 4.89 18.38 7.76
N GLN A 86 4.97 19.70 8.01
CA GLN A 86 3.87 20.63 7.72
C GLN A 86 3.47 20.47 6.26
N ARG A 87 2.20 20.16 5.99
CA ARG A 87 1.75 19.91 4.62
C ARG A 87 1.61 21.24 3.89
N ASP A 88 1.82 21.24 2.58
CA ASP A 88 1.53 22.41 1.74
C ASP A 88 0.10 22.91 1.93
N VAL A 89 -0.83 21.98 2.22
CA VAL A 89 -2.22 22.28 2.56
C VAL A 89 -2.33 23.24 3.75
N ASP A 90 -1.55 23.06 4.83
CA ASP A 90 -1.61 23.96 6.01
C ASP A 90 -1.03 25.34 5.70
N ARG A 91 0.03 25.37 4.87
CA ARG A 91 0.62 26.64 4.40
C ARG A 91 -0.41 27.43 3.59
N THR A 92 -1.08 26.79 2.65
CA THR A 92 -2.13 27.43 1.85
C THR A 92 -3.31 27.88 2.70
N VAL A 93 -3.77 27.07 3.66
CA VAL A 93 -4.82 27.50 4.62
C VAL A 93 -4.37 28.74 5.39
N ALA A 94 -3.15 28.73 5.95
CA ALA A 94 -2.61 29.87 6.70
C ALA A 94 -2.50 31.13 5.83
N ASP A 95 -2.11 30.99 4.57
CA ASP A 95 -1.98 32.11 3.63
C ASP A 95 -3.32 32.74 3.25
N VAL A 96 -4.32 31.91 2.97
CA VAL A 96 -5.69 32.37 2.71
C VAL A 96 -6.24 33.04 3.97
N ALA A 97 -6.09 32.42 5.14
CA ALA A 97 -6.60 32.96 6.39
C ALA A 97 -5.94 34.28 6.80
N ARG A 98 -4.62 34.41 6.58
CA ARG A 98 -3.89 35.66 6.90
C ARG A 98 -4.42 36.86 6.12
N ARG A 99 -4.88 36.65 4.88
CA ARG A 99 -5.50 37.71 4.07
C ARG A 99 -6.94 38.02 4.46
N ASN A 100 -7.57 37.14 5.24
CA ASN A 100 -9.00 37.18 5.58
C ASN A 100 -9.21 37.14 7.10
N HIS A 101 -8.42 37.91 7.86
CA HIS A 101 -8.58 38.09 9.31
C HIS A 101 -8.61 36.78 10.13
N GLY A 102 -7.86 35.77 9.71
CA GLY A 102 -7.78 34.46 10.38
C GLY A 102 -8.87 33.46 9.97
N VAL A 103 -9.63 33.78 8.93
CA VAL A 103 -10.75 32.96 8.44
C VAL A 103 -10.39 32.27 7.13
N TYR A 104 -10.65 30.97 7.04
CA TYR A 104 -10.56 30.19 5.82
C TYR A 104 -11.95 29.75 5.35
N SER A 105 -12.22 29.85 4.05
CA SER A 105 -13.39 29.21 3.45
C SER A 105 -13.05 28.68 2.06
N ALA A 106 -13.87 27.76 1.56
CA ALA A 106 -13.70 27.24 0.19
C ALA A 106 -13.91 28.33 -0.87
N GLU A 107 -14.62 29.41 -0.54
CA GLU A 107 -14.82 30.57 -1.40
C GLU A 107 -13.60 31.48 -1.39
N LEU A 108 -13.09 31.85 -0.21
CA LEU A 108 -11.87 32.62 -0.06
C LEU A 108 -10.64 31.93 -0.69
N HIS A 109 -10.60 30.59 -0.66
CA HIS A 109 -9.56 29.83 -1.35
C HIS A 109 -9.68 29.99 -2.88
N ARG A 110 -10.90 29.94 -3.45
CA ARG A 110 -11.13 30.14 -4.90
C ARG A 110 -10.76 31.55 -5.34
N GLU A 111 -10.97 32.55 -4.50
CA GLU A 111 -10.54 33.93 -4.77
C GLU A 111 -9.02 34.07 -4.72
N PHE A 112 -8.37 33.37 -3.80
CA PHE A 112 -6.91 33.36 -3.66
C PHE A 112 -6.21 32.63 -4.81
N ASP A 113 -6.71 31.47 -5.23
CA ASP A 113 -6.22 30.71 -6.39
C ASP A 113 -7.40 30.25 -7.27
N PRO A 114 -7.77 31.04 -8.29
CA PRO A 114 -8.84 30.68 -9.22
C PRO A 114 -8.55 29.45 -10.08
N LYS A 115 -7.28 29.02 -10.17
CA LYS A 115 -6.88 27.84 -10.94
C LYS A 115 -6.92 26.56 -10.11
N ALA A 116 -7.13 26.66 -8.79
CA ALA A 116 -7.19 25.50 -7.91
C ALA A 116 -8.37 24.58 -8.29
N ALA A 117 -8.06 23.30 -8.50
CA ALA A 117 -9.10 22.30 -8.76
C ALA A 117 -10.01 22.13 -7.53
N GLY A 118 -11.31 21.92 -7.74
CA GLY A 118 -12.26 21.72 -6.64
C GLY A 118 -11.89 20.58 -5.69
N GLU A 119 -11.31 19.49 -6.20
CA GLU A 119 -10.82 18.37 -5.38
C GLU A 119 -9.70 18.77 -4.42
N TYR A 120 -8.82 19.67 -4.85
CA TYR A 120 -7.74 20.22 -4.04
C TYR A 120 -8.31 21.03 -2.87
N ILE A 121 -9.28 21.91 -3.14
CA ILE A 121 -9.97 22.70 -2.09
C ILE A 121 -10.72 21.78 -1.12
N GLN A 122 -11.41 20.76 -1.63
CA GLN A 122 -12.09 19.77 -0.79
C GLN A 122 -11.12 18.98 0.10
N ALA A 123 -9.86 18.79 -0.33
CA ALA A 123 -8.84 18.20 0.53
C ALA A 123 -8.49 19.11 1.74
N HIS A 124 -8.50 20.43 1.56
CA HIS A 124 -8.28 21.40 2.65
C HIS A 124 -9.43 21.37 3.64
N VAL A 125 -10.67 21.37 3.15
CA VAL A 125 -11.87 21.29 4.01
C VAL A 125 -11.90 19.99 4.82
N ARG A 126 -11.61 18.84 4.19
CA ARG A 126 -11.51 17.55 4.91
C ARG A 126 -10.41 17.57 5.98
N ARG A 127 -9.30 18.27 5.73
CA ARG A 127 -8.21 18.42 6.69
C ARG A 127 -8.64 19.26 7.90
N LEU A 128 -9.31 20.39 7.67
CA LEU A 128 -9.83 21.24 8.74
C LEU A 128 -10.91 20.53 9.56
N GLU A 129 -11.79 19.76 8.93
CA GLU A 129 -12.77 18.94 9.65
C GLU A 129 -12.10 17.86 10.51
N ALA A 130 -10.97 17.29 10.06
CA ALA A 130 -10.20 16.36 10.89
C ALA A 130 -9.56 17.07 12.09
N MET A 131 -9.02 18.28 11.91
CA MET A 131 -8.44 19.10 12.99
C MET A 131 -9.50 19.56 14.00
N ARG A 132 -10.72 19.85 13.54
CA ARG A 132 -11.87 20.22 14.39
C ARG A 132 -12.20 19.16 15.43
N ARG A 133 -12.00 17.88 15.11
CA ARG A 133 -12.26 16.76 16.03
C ARG A 133 -11.30 16.70 17.22
N LEU A 134 -10.22 17.48 17.19
CA LEU A 134 -9.28 17.66 18.28
C LEU A 134 -9.33 19.11 18.83
N ASP A 135 -10.40 19.84 18.52
CA ASP A 135 -10.61 21.23 18.94
C ASP A 135 -9.49 22.18 18.51
N LEU A 136 -8.79 21.86 17.42
CA LEU A 136 -7.68 22.66 16.89
C LEU A 136 -8.12 23.74 15.91
N VAL A 137 -9.36 23.72 15.42
CA VAL A 137 -9.96 24.76 14.56
C VAL A 137 -11.46 24.78 14.79
N GLU A 138 -12.09 25.92 14.59
CA GLU A 138 -13.54 26.07 14.75
C GLU A 138 -14.22 26.26 13.40
N ARG A 139 -15.46 25.75 13.29
CA ARG A 139 -16.30 25.95 12.11
C ARG A 139 -17.51 26.78 12.49
N SER A 140 -17.64 27.93 11.86
CA SER A 140 -18.77 28.84 12.00
C SER A 140 -20.04 28.27 11.35
N SER A 141 -21.20 28.78 11.74
CA SER A 141 -22.51 28.35 11.22
C SER A 141 -22.71 28.62 9.73
N ASN A 142 -22.01 29.62 9.18
CA ASN A 142 -21.97 29.93 7.75
C ASN A 142 -21.04 28.99 6.94
N GLY A 143 -20.31 28.09 7.60
CA GLY A 143 -19.42 27.13 6.96
C GLY A 143 -17.96 27.55 6.87
N ASP A 144 -17.62 28.77 7.35
CA ASP A 144 -16.25 29.28 7.42
C ASP A 144 -15.47 28.65 8.58
N TRP A 145 -14.15 28.71 8.47
CA TRP A 145 -13.21 28.13 9.42
C TRP A 145 -12.40 29.21 10.11
N SER A 146 -12.49 29.27 11.43
CA SER A 146 -11.59 30.09 12.25
C SER A 146 -10.32 29.30 12.54
N VAL A 147 -9.22 29.67 11.87
CA VAL A 147 -7.95 28.93 11.92
C VAL A 147 -6.84 29.67 12.67
N GLY A 148 -6.98 30.98 12.90
CA GLY A 148 -6.04 31.81 13.65
C GLY A 148 -4.64 31.96 13.03
N ALA A 149 -3.81 32.82 13.63
CA ALA A 149 -2.43 33.08 13.15
C ALA A 149 -1.44 31.95 13.49
N ASP A 150 -1.76 31.17 14.52
CA ASP A 150 -1.04 30.01 15.05
C ASP A 150 -1.42 28.69 14.35
N HIS A 151 -2.16 28.75 13.23
CA HIS A 151 -2.63 27.56 12.49
C HIS A 151 -1.51 26.55 12.22
N LEU A 152 -0.31 27.02 11.82
CA LEU A 152 0.82 26.15 11.51
C LEU A 152 1.36 25.40 12.74
N GLU A 153 1.31 26.02 13.93
CA GLU A 153 1.67 25.37 15.18
C GLU A 153 0.64 24.29 15.55
N ARG A 154 -0.66 24.63 15.46
CA ARG A 154 -1.76 23.68 15.69
C ARG A 154 -1.74 22.53 14.68
N ALA A 155 -1.38 22.79 13.43
CA ALA A 155 -1.15 21.73 12.43
C ALA A 155 0.01 20.82 12.83
N GLY A 156 1.09 21.36 13.39
CA GLY A 156 2.19 20.58 13.97
C GLY A 156 1.74 19.68 15.13
N GLN A 157 0.92 20.21 16.05
CA GLN A 157 0.32 19.44 17.15
C GLN A 157 -0.59 18.32 16.63
N PHE A 158 -1.40 18.61 15.60
CA PHE A 158 -2.24 17.62 14.93
C PHE A 158 -1.41 16.46 14.36
N GLU A 159 -0.34 16.76 13.63
CA GLU A 159 0.54 15.74 13.04
C GLU A 159 1.28 14.93 14.12
N ALA A 160 1.74 15.58 15.20
CA ALA A 160 2.37 14.90 16.34
C ALA A 160 1.40 13.94 17.06
N ALA A 161 0.18 14.38 17.36
CA ALA A 161 -0.86 13.55 17.96
C ALA A 161 -1.22 12.36 17.04
N GLN A 162 -1.28 12.62 15.74
CA GLN A 162 -1.59 11.60 14.75
C GLN A 162 -0.46 10.56 14.61
N ARG A 163 0.80 10.97 14.69
CA ARG A 163 1.97 10.07 14.74
C ARG A 163 2.00 9.25 16.03
N SER A 164 1.69 9.84 17.18
CA SER A 164 1.58 9.07 18.44
C SER A 164 0.52 7.97 18.37
N ARG A 165 -0.63 8.26 17.73
CA ARG A 165 -1.70 7.27 17.52
C ARG A 165 -1.37 6.20 16.50
N ASN A 166 -0.64 6.54 15.44
CA ASN A 166 -0.28 5.65 14.33
C ASN A 166 1.16 5.98 13.85
N PRO A 167 2.20 5.50 14.55
CA PRO A 167 3.57 5.96 14.32
C PRO A 167 4.18 5.43 13.03
N ALA A 168 3.76 4.24 12.59
CA ALA A 168 4.23 3.62 11.37
C ALA A 168 3.08 3.12 10.49
N ARG A 169 3.32 3.13 9.18
CA ARG A 169 2.48 2.46 8.19
C ARG A 169 3.20 1.20 7.73
N ILE A 170 2.48 0.08 7.75
CA ILE A 170 2.93 -1.18 7.15
C ILE A 170 2.25 -1.40 5.80
N THR A 171 3.01 -1.85 4.81
CA THR A 171 2.56 -2.25 3.48
C THR A 171 3.11 -3.62 3.15
N VAL A 172 2.26 -4.56 2.71
CA VAL A 172 2.73 -5.87 2.22
C VAL A 172 3.24 -5.70 0.79
N LEU A 173 4.52 -5.99 0.58
CA LEU A 173 5.20 -5.91 -0.72
C LEU A 173 5.10 -7.22 -1.49
N SER A 174 5.10 -8.36 -0.79
CA SER A 174 4.88 -9.69 -1.34
C SER A 174 4.10 -10.53 -0.34
N TRP A 175 3.04 -11.18 -0.80
CA TRP A 175 2.27 -12.15 -0.01
C TRP A 175 2.94 -13.54 0.03
N GLN A 176 3.97 -13.76 -0.77
CA GLN A 176 4.79 -14.97 -0.78
C GLN A 176 6.08 -14.75 -0.01
N SER A 177 6.62 -15.84 0.53
CA SER A 177 7.90 -15.79 1.24
C SER A 177 9.06 -15.65 0.27
N LEU A 178 10.17 -15.10 0.77
CA LEU A 178 11.33 -14.75 -0.05
C LEU A 178 11.91 -15.95 -0.80
N ASP A 179 11.88 -17.14 -0.20
CA ASP A 179 12.38 -18.40 -0.74
C ASP A 179 11.54 -18.92 -1.93
N GLU A 180 10.27 -18.54 -2.03
CA GLU A 180 9.38 -18.93 -3.15
C GLU A 180 9.55 -18.05 -4.38
N LEU A 181 10.03 -16.81 -4.21
CA LEU A 181 10.05 -15.81 -5.27
C LEU A 181 10.98 -16.13 -6.45
N PRO A 182 12.20 -16.68 -6.28
CA PRO A 182 13.11 -16.87 -7.40
C PRO A 182 12.54 -17.74 -8.52
N GLY A 183 11.86 -18.84 -8.16
CA GLY A 183 11.29 -19.82 -9.09
C GLY A 183 9.86 -19.51 -9.55
N ALA A 184 9.27 -18.39 -9.13
CA ALA A 184 7.90 -18.04 -9.47
C ALA A 184 7.72 -17.82 -10.99
N SER A 185 6.70 -18.45 -11.59
CA SER A 185 6.39 -18.26 -13.02
C SER A 185 5.91 -16.85 -13.40
N GLY A 186 5.44 -16.08 -12.41
CA GLY A 186 4.84 -14.76 -12.60
C GLY A 186 5.73 -13.60 -12.14
N ALA A 187 5.18 -12.37 -12.24
CA ALA A 187 5.86 -11.19 -11.72
C ALA A 187 5.92 -11.25 -10.19
N THR A 188 7.08 -10.92 -9.64
CA THR A 188 7.37 -10.97 -8.21
C THR A 188 7.83 -9.62 -7.71
N TRP A 189 7.94 -9.49 -6.39
CA TRP A 189 8.58 -8.33 -5.79
C TRP A 189 10.07 -8.22 -6.16
N LEU A 190 10.79 -9.33 -6.37
CA LEU A 190 12.18 -9.32 -6.81
C LEU A 190 12.34 -8.62 -8.16
N ASP A 191 11.44 -8.86 -9.10
CA ASP A 191 11.48 -8.24 -10.43
C ASP A 191 11.36 -6.71 -10.34
N LYS A 192 10.54 -6.20 -9.42
CA LYS A 192 10.43 -4.76 -9.13
C LYS A 192 11.74 -4.19 -8.59
N GLN A 193 12.45 -4.93 -7.74
CA GLN A 193 13.75 -4.52 -7.21
C GLN A 193 14.84 -4.54 -8.27
N LEU A 194 14.84 -5.53 -9.18
CA LEU A 194 15.82 -5.66 -10.25
C LEU A 194 15.76 -4.50 -11.27
N VAL A 195 14.58 -3.93 -11.49
CA VAL A 195 14.38 -2.81 -12.44
C VAL A 195 14.31 -1.44 -11.74
N ALA A 196 14.27 -1.39 -10.41
CA ALA A 196 14.26 -0.15 -9.66
C ALA A 196 15.58 0.61 -9.81
N ARG A 197 15.49 1.95 -9.81
CA ARG A 197 16.68 2.82 -9.89
C ARG A 197 17.33 3.08 -8.53
N SER A 198 16.60 2.85 -7.44
CA SER A 198 17.07 3.07 -6.08
C SER A 198 17.74 1.82 -5.52
N SER A 199 18.95 1.96 -4.98
CA SER A 199 19.59 0.91 -4.21
C SER A 199 19.08 0.96 -2.77
N GLU A 200 18.51 -0.15 -2.30
CA GLU A 200 18.36 -0.37 -0.86
C GLU A 200 19.76 -0.61 -0.25
N MET A 201 19.96 -0.25 1.01
CA MET A 201 21.11 -0.76 1.76
C MET A 201 20.81 -2.21 2.16
N ILE A 202 21.53 -3.15 1.57
CA ILE A 202 21.37 -4.58 1.82
C ILE A 202 22.59 -5.06 2.59
N ALA A 203 22.37 -5.67 3.75
CA ALA A 203 23.45 -6.24 4.53
C ALA A 203 23.98 -7.53 3.89
N SER A 204 25.27 -7.80 4.07
CA SER A 204 25.90 -9.05 3.63
C SER A 204 25.60 -10.25 4.54
N SER A 205 24.79 -10.06 5.59
CA SER A 205 24.41 -11.08 6.58
C SER A 205 22.90 -11.10 6.82
N GLY A 206 22.42 -12.16 7.49
CA GLY A 206 21.00 -12.34 7.79
C GLY A 206 20.12 -12.34 6.54
N LEU A 207 18.95 -11.71 6.64
CA LEU A 207 18.00 -11.62 5.53
C LEU A 207 18.56 -10.87 4.32
N GLY A 208 19.50 -9.93 4.52
CA GLY A 208 20.12 -9.23 3.39
C GLY A 208 20.88 -10.17 2.45
N SER A 209 21.60 -11.15 3.01
CA SER A 209 22.29 -12.19 2.24
C SER A 209 21.32 -13.14 1.52
N GLU A 210 20.25 -13.55 2.21
CA GLU A 210 19.17 -14.35 1.61
C GLU A 210 18.52 -13.61 0.44
N PHE A 211 18.26 -12.31 0.61
CA PHE A 211 17.65 -11.46 -0.41
C PHE A 211 18.56 -11.29 -1.64
N GLU A 212 19.86 -11.04 -1.44
CA GLU A 212 20.83 -11.03 -2.53
C GLU A 212 20.93 -12.38 -3.24
N GLY A 213 20.87 -13.49 -2.49
CA GLY A 213 20.78 -14.84 -3.05
C GLY A 213 19.55 -15.02 -3.94
N ALA A 214 18.38 -14.60 -3.44
CA ALA A 214 17.12 -14.66 -4.17
C ALA A 214 17.15 -13.80 -5.45
N LEU A 215 17.75 -12.59 -5.40
CA LEU A 215 17.95 -11.76 -6.58
C LEU A 215 18.87 -12.42 -7.61
N ARG A 216 19.97 -13.06 -7.18
CA ARG A 216 20.85 -13.81 -8.10
C ARG A 216 20.13 -14.96 -8.79
N LEU A 217 19.42 -15.80 -8.03
CA LEU A 217 18.63 -16.91 -8.59
C LEU A 217 17.55 -16.39 -9.54
N ARG A 218 16.87 -15.30 -9.18
CA ARG A 218 15.84 -14.70 -10.03
C ARG A 218 16.43 -14.15 -11.34
N ARG A 219 17.60 -13.48 -11.29
CA ARG A 219 18.30 -13.01 -12.49
C ARG A 219 18.64 -14.15 -13.43
N GLN A 220 19.15 -15.27 -12.89
CA GLN A 220 19.43 -16.46 -13.68
C GLN A 220 18.15 -16.99 -14.34
N TRP A 221 17.07 -17.14 -13.58
CA TRP A 221 15.79 -17.57 -14.14
C TRP A 221 15.31 -16.65 -15.27
N LEU A 222 15.42 -15.33 -15.11
CA LEU A 222 15.07 -14.36 -16.16
C LEU A 222 15.95 -14.46 -17.41
N LEU A 223 17.24 -14.77 -17.27
CA LEU A 223 18.15 -15.02 -18.40
C LEU A 223 17.72 -16.29 -19.15
N GLU A 224 17.41 -17.37 -18.42
CA GLU A 224 16.94 -18.65 -18.99
C GLU A 224 15.59 -18.50 -19.73
N GLN A 225 14.69 -17.64 -19.22
CA GLN A 225 13.42 -17.32 -19.89
C GLN A 225 13.59 -16.33 -21.07
N GLY A 226 14.80 -15.85 -21.34
CA GLY A 226 15.06 -14.84 -22.38
C GLY A 226 14.47 -13.45 -22.08
N LEU A 227 14.07 -13.21 -20.82
CA LEU A 227 13.51 -11.96 -20.33
C LEU A 227 14.57 -10.99 -19.77
N ALA A 228 15.80 -11.48 -19.63
CA ALA A 228 16.99 -10.69 -19.37
C ALA A 228 18.10 -11.12 -20.34
N ARG A 229 19.08 -10.24 -20.57
CA ARG A 229 20.28 -10.51 -21.37
C ARG A 229 21.49 -9.86 -20.73
N GLU A 230 22.64 -10.49 -20.83
CA GLU A 230 23.89 -9.87 -20.45
C GLU A 230 24.42 -8.98 -21.58
N GLN A 231 24.73 -7.72 -21.26
CA GLN A 231 25.26 -6.72 -22.17
C GLN A 231 26.37 -5.93 -21.48
N GLY A 232 27.61 -6.09 -21.94
CA GLY A 232 28.77 -5.34 -21.43
C GLY A 232 29.00 -5.50 -19.92
N GLY A 233 28.83 -6.71 -19.38
CA GLY A 233 28.98 -7.00 -17.95
C GLY A 233 27.83 -6.48 -17.07
N ARG A 234 26.72 -6.03 -17.67
CA ARG A 234 25.48 -5.65 -16.97
C ARG A 234 24.31 -6.48 -17.48
N ILE A 235 23.32 -6.70 -16.63
CA ILE A 235 22.09 -7.36 -17.04
C ILE A 235 21.10 -6.30 -17.55
N ALA A 236 20.67 -6.46 -18.80
CA ALA A 236 19.61 -5.70 -19.42
C ALA A 236 18.30 -6.50 -19.35
N TYR A 237 17.27 -5.93 -18.73
CA TYR A 237 15.95 -6.52 -18.63
C TYR A 237 15.05 -6.12 -19.80
N ALA A 238 14.08 -6.96 -20.15
CA ALA A 238 13.06 -6.63 -21.13
C ALA A 238 12.30 -5.34 -20.73
N ARG A 239 12.04 -4.44 -21.69
CA ARG A 239 11.37 -3.14 -21.43
C ARG A 239 9.99 -3.29 -20.78
N ASN A 240 9.30 -4.38 -21.06
CA ASN A 240 7.97 -4.73 -20.55
C ASN A 240 8.03 -5.96 -19.63
N LEU A 241 9.15 -6.18 -18.91
CA LEU A 241 9.39 -7.34 -18.06
C LEU A 241 8.20 -7.63 -17.12
N LEU A 242 7.82 -6.65 -16.31
CA LEU A 242 6.78 -6.81 -15.30
C LEU A 242 5.42 -7.17 -15.94
N GLN A 243 5.04 -6.45 -16.99
CA GLN A 243 3.79 -6.70 -17.72
C GLN A 243 3.78 -8.09 -18.36
N THR A 244 4.91 -8.53 -18.91
CA THR A 244 5.04 -9.86 -19.54
C THR A 244 4.86 -10.96 -18.51
N LEU A 245 5.57 -10.86 -17.38
CA LEU A 245 5.48 -11.83 -16.29
C LEU A 245 4.11 -11.88 -15.61
N GLU A 246 3.47 -10.71 -15.44
CA GLU A 246 2.10 -10.65 -14.93
C GLU A 246 1.11 -11.34 -15.89
N ARG A 247 1.20 -11.03 -17.19
CA ARG A 247 0.36 -11.67 -18.21
C ARG A 247 0.53 -13.19 -18.23
N LEU A 248 1.77 -13.68 -18.20
CA LEU A 248 2.06 -15.12 -18.16
C LEU A 248 1.36 -15.79 -16.98
N LYS A 249 1.44 -15.19 -15.79
CA LYS A 249 0.79 -15.76 -14.61
C LYS A 249 -0.73 -15.72 -14.69
N LEU A 250 -1.31 -14.63 -15.19
CA LEU A 250 -2.75 -14.51 -15.34
C LEU A 250 -3.31 -15.50 -16.36
N VAL A 251 -2.61 -15.75 -17.47
CA VAL A 251 -2.99 -16.78 -18.45
C VAL A 251 -2.89 -18.18 -17.86
N GLU A 252 -1.84 -18.48 -17.09
CA GLU A 252 -1.68 -19.77 -16.40
C GLU A 252 -2.85 -20.01 -15.42
N VAL A 253 -3.13 -19.03 -14.56
CA VAL A 253 -4.21 -19.10 -13.56
C VAL A 253 -5.58 -19.16 -14.24
N GLY A 254 -5.80 -18.32 -15.26
CA GLY A 254 -7.03 -18.30 -16.05
C GLY A 254 -7.31 -19.66 -16.68
N SER A 255 -6.31 -20.26 -17.35
CA SER A 255 -6.43 -21.58 -17.96
C SER A 255 -6.78 -22.67 -16.95
N ARG A 256 -6.19 -22.61 -15.75
CA ARG A 256 -6.55 -23.53 -14.66
C ARG A 256 -8.00 -23.35 -14.23
N MET A 257 -8.43 -22.12 -14.04
CA MET A 257 -9.79 -21.79 -13.60
C MET A 257 -10.86 -22.09 -14.66
N THR A 258 -10.55 -22.00 -15.95
CA THR A 258 -11.44 -22.44 -17.02
C THR A 258 -11.74 -23.94 -16.90
N ARG A 259 -10.73 -24.77 -16.59
CA ARG A 259 -10.95 -26.21 -16.33
C ARG A 259 -11.81 -26.49 -15.09
N GLU A 260 -11.71 -25.65 -14.06
CA GLU A 260 -12.46 -25.81 -12.81
C GLU A 260 -13.91 -25.32 -12.91
N THR A 261 -14.17 -24.26 -13.68
CA THR A 261 -15.46 -23.55 -13.70
C THR A 261 -16.26 -23.74 -14.98
N GLY A 262 -15.61 -24.16 -16.08
CA GLY A 262 -16.20 -24.21 -17.41
C GLY A 262 -16.39 -22.84 -18.08
N LEU A 263 -15.95 -21.74 -17.46
CA LEU A 263 -16.02 -20.40 -18.03
C LEU A 263 -14.70 -20.03 -18.72
N ASP A 264 -14.79 -19.31 -19.84
CA ASP A 264 -13.59 -18.87 -20.56
C ASP A 264 -12.87 -17.75 -19.79
N TYR A 265 -11.54 -17.76 -19.83
CA TYR A 265 -10.74 -16.65 -19.31
C TYR A 265 -10.65 -15.52 -20.35
N ALA A 266 -11.11 -14.33 -19.97
CA ALA A 266 -10.99 -13.12 -20.77
C ALA A 266 -9.94 -12.19 -20.17
N GLU A 267 -8.82 -12.05 -20.89
CA GLU A 267 -7.76 -11.09 -20.57
C GLU A 267 -8.28 -9.65 -20.68
N THR A 268 -7.87 -8.81 -19.72
CA THR A 268 -8.35 -7.43 -19.61
C THR A 268 -7.27 -6.44 -19.99
N LYS A 269 -7.63 -5.38 -20.72
CA LYS A 269 -6.69 -4.32 -21.11
C LYS A 269 -6.78 -3.11 -20.18
N PRO A 270 -5.67 -2.38 -19.95
CA PRO A 270 -5.75 -1.06 -19.33
C PRO A 270 -6.71 -0.14 -20.08
N GLY A 271 -7.54 0.59 -19.33
CA GLY A 271 -8.63 1.43 -19.83
C GLY A 271 -9.96 0.69 -20.05
N GLU A 272 -9.99 -0.64 -19.98
CA GLU A 272 -11.21 -1.41 -20.27
C GLU A 272 -12.24 -1.33 -19.14
N ARG A 273 -13.50 -1.10 -19.50
CA ARG A 273 -14.61 -1.11 -18.54
C ARG A 273 -15.18 -2.50 -18.39
N ILE A 274 -15.21 -3.01 -17.16
CA ILE A 274 -15.70 -4.35 -16.82
C ILE A 274 -16.90 -4.23 -15.91
N THR A 275 -17.94 -5.01 -16.21
CA THR A 275 -19.11 -5.19 -15.35
C THR A 275 -19.35 -6.68 -15.15
N GLY A 276 -19.46 -7.12 -13.91
CA GLY A 276 -19.73 -8.52 -13.60
C GLY A 276 -19.87 -8.76 -12.10
N THR A 277 -20.06 -10.01 -11.71
CA THR A 277 -20.21 -10.39 -10.30
C THR A 277 -18.85 -10.67 -9.69
N TYR A 278 -18.51 -9.96 -8.60
CA TYR A 278 -17.30 -10.27 -7.85
C TYR A 278 -17.50 -11.56 -7.03
N ARG A 279 -16.75 -12.62 -7.34
CA ARG A 279 -16.88 -13.93 -6.67
C ARG A 279 -15.95 -14.10 -5.49
N ARG A 280 -14.65 -13.87 -5.69
CA ARG A 280 -13.60 -14.06 -4.68
C ARG A 280 -12.33 -13.31 -5.03
N MET A 281 -11.51 -13.07 -4.00
CA MET A 281 -10.14 -12.60 -4.14
C MET A 281 -9.18 -13.78 -4.33
N LEU A 282 -8.18 -13.60 -5.18
CA LEU A 282 -7.07 -14.51 -5.41
C LEU A 282 -5.77 -13.78 -5.02
N THR A 283 -4.88 -14.47 -4.32
CA THR A 283 -3.53 -13.96 -4.03
C THR A 283 -2.54 -14.62 -4.98
N LEU A 284 -1.90 -13.83 -5.83
CA LEU A 284 -0.87 -14.24 -6.80
C LEU A 284 0.49 -13.63 -6.43
N ASN A 285 1.55 -14.03 -7.12
CA ASN A 285 2.92 -13.55 -6.90
C ASN A 285 3.02 -12.01 -7.02
N SER A 286 2.29 -11.44 -7.97
CA SER A 286 2.33 -10.00 -8.29
C SER A 286 1.43 -9.15 -7.41
N GLY A 287 0.47 -9.76 -6.72
CA GLY A 287 -0.54 -9.06 -5.94
C GLY A 287 -1.87 -9.81 -5.85
N ARG A 288 -2.92 -9.11 -5.44
CA ARG A 288 -4.26 -9.67 -5.30
C ARG A 288 -5.15 -9.30 -6.47
N PHE A 289 -5.96 -10.27 -6.91
CA PHE A 289 -6.87 -10.12 -8.04
C PHE A 289 -8.30 -10.48 -7.63
N ALA A 290 -9.25 -9.68 -8.09
CA ALA A 290 -10.67 -9.98 -8.03
C ALA A 290 -11.05 -10.84 -9.23
N LEU A 291 -11.74 -11.95 -8.96
CA LEU A 291 -12.42 -12.70 -10.00
C LEU A 291 -13.77 -12.06 -10.26
N ILE A 292 -13.92 -11.52 -11.47
CA ILE A 292 -15.17 -10.93 -11.96
C ILE A 292 -15.78 -11.89 -12.97
N GLU A 293 -16.89 -12.51 -12.56
CA GLU A 293 -17.61 -13.47 -13.39
C GLU A 293 -18.71 -12.77 -14.19
N ARG A 294 -18.84 -13.15 -15.45
CA ARG A 294 -19.87 -12.68 -16.39
C ARG A 294 -20.62 -13.91 -16.94
N ALA A 295 -21.57 -13.68 -17.84
CA ALA A 295 -22.47 -14.75 -18.28
C ALA A 295 -21.78 -15.91 -19.03
N ARG A 296 -20.63 -15.68 -19.67
CA ARG A 296 -19.94 -16.67 -20.51
C ARG A 296 -18.47 -16.87 -20.19
N ASP A 297 -17.91 -15.97 -19.38
CA ASP A 297 -16.48 -15.86 -19.15
C ASP A 297 -16.21 -15.19 -17.79
N PHE A 298 -14.94 -15.13 -17.41
CA PHE A 298 -14.49 -14.39 -16.25
C PHE A 298 -13.20 -13.64 -16.55
N SER A 299 -12.95 -12.61 -15.74
CA SER A 299 -11.73 -11.82 -15.81
C SER A 299 -11.07 -11.70 -14.44
N LEU A 300 -9.75 -11.57 -14.45
CA LEU A 300 -8.94 -11.33 -13.26
C LEU A 300 -8.45 -9.89 -13.30
N VAL A 301 -8.80 -9.11 -12.29
CA VAL A 301 -8.50 -7.66 -12.24
C VAL A 301 -7.91 -7.28 -10.89
N PRO A 302 -7.04 -6.25 -10.80
CA PRO A 302 -6.47 -5.83 -9.52
C PRO A 302 -7.53 -5.62 -8.43
N TRP A 303 -7.34 -6.30 -7.29
CA TRP A 303 -8.27 -6.25 -6.15
C TRP A 303 -8.00 -5.03 -5.26
N ARG A 304 -9.05 -4.56 -4.57
CA ARG A 304 -9.00 -3.51 -3.55
C ARG A 304 -9.91 -3.88 -2.38
N THR A 305 -9.61 -3.42 -1.17
CA THR A 305 -10.39 -3.72 0.05
C THR A 305 -11.88 -3.40 -0.06
N VAL A 306 -12.27 -2.41 -0.87
CA VAL A 306 -13.68 -2.08 -1.15
C VAL A 306 -14.46 -3.23 -1.80
N HIS A 307 -13.79 -4.15 -2.50
CA HIS A 307 -14.44 -5.30 -3.14
C HIS A 307 -14.99 -6.29 -2.13
N GLU A 308 -14.34 -6.44 -0.97
CA GLU A 308 -14.72 -7.48 -0.01
C GLU A 308 -16.18 -7.31 0.44
N ARG A 309 -16.64 -6.06 0.57
CA ARG A 309 -18.03 -5.71 0.89
C ARG A 309 -19.02 -5.98 -0.24
N ALA A 310 -18.52 -6.14 -1.47
CA ALA A 310 -19.30 -6.36 -2.68
C ALA A 310 -19.26 -7.83 -3.14
N LYS A 311 -18.76 -8.76 -2.33
CA LYS A 311 -18.74 -10.20 -2.66
C LYS A 311 -20.16 -10.69 -2.99
N GLY A 312 -20.28 -11.36 -4.12
CA GLY A 312 -21.56 -11.84 -4.67
C GLY A 312 -22.44 -10.76 -5.29
N ARG A 313 -21.97 -9.51 -5.41
CA ARG A 313 -22.70 -8.40 -6.03
C ARG A 313 -22.10 -8.04 -7.39
N VAL A 314 -22.92 -7.40 -8.22
CA VAL A 314 -22.46 -6.80 -9.48
C VAL A 314 -21.62 -5.57 -9.18
N VAL A 315 -20.43 -5.54 -9.76
CA VAL A 315 -19.47 -4.45 -9.68
C VAL A 315 -19.14 -3.97 -11.09
N THR A 316 -18.98 -2.65 -11.25
CA THR A 316 -18.55 -2.03 -12.52
C THR A 316 -17.35 -1.14 -12.28
N GLY A 317 -16.29 -1.28 -13.08
CA GLY A 317 -15.08 -0.47 -12.95
C GLY A 317 -14.22 -0.44 -14.21
N VAL A 318 -13.24 0.46 -14.24
CA VAL A 318 -12.29 0.61 -15.36
C VAL A 318 -10.91 0.10 -14.95
N VAL A 319 -10.37 -0.86 -15.70
CA VAL A 319 -9.05 -1.46 -15.46
C VAL A 319 -7.97 -0.38 -15.60
N GLY A 320 -7.37 0.09 -14.51
CA GLY A 320 -6.25 1.05 -14.56
C GLY A 320 -4.93 0.37 -14.22
N GLY A 321 -3.81 0.93 -14.71
CA GLY A 321 -2.46 0.38 -14.53
C GLY A 321 -1.99 0.26 -13.07
N GLU A 322 -2.52 1.08 -12.16
CA GLU A 322 -2.24 1.01 -10.70
C GLU A 322 -3.51 0.99 -9.82
N GLY A 323 -4.70 0.88 -10.42
CA GLY A 323 -5.94 0.83 -9.66
C GLY A 323 -7.19 1.01 -10.50
N ILE A 324 -8.28 0.41 -10.00
CA ILE A 324 -9.61 0.48 -10.61
C ILE A 324 -10.51 1.37 -9.75
N SER A 325 -11.21 2.29 -10.40
CA SER A 325 -12.37 2.98 -9.83
C SER A 325 -13.60 2.09 -9.99
N TRP A 326 -14.16 1.62 -8.87
CA TRP A 326 -15.37 0.78 -8.87
C TRP A 326 -16.56 1.60 -8.42
N SER A 327 -17.68 1.41 -9.12
CA SER A 327 -19.02 1.75 -8.64
C SER A 327 -19.74 0.43 -8.32
N VAL A 328 -20.28 0.32 -7.10
CA VAL A 328 -21.09 -0.82 -6.69
C VAL A 328 -22.53 -0.50 -7.05
N GLY A 329 -23.13 -1.29 -7.96
CA GLY A 329 -24.52 -1.09 -8.34
C GLY A 329 -25.45 -1.34 -7.16
N GLN A 330 -26.37 -0.40 -6.88
CA GLN A 330 -27.48 -0.65 -5.96
C GLN A 330 -28.39 -1.73 -6.55
N LYS A 331 -28.91 -2.59 -5.66
CA LYS A 331 -29.94 -3.60 -5.98
C LYS A 331 -31.12 -2.86 -6.63
N ARG A 332 -31.39 -3.07 -7.92
CA ARG A 332 -32.73 -2.84 -8.46
C ARG A 332 -33.61 -3.94 -7.86
N GLY A 333 -34.31 -3.59 -6.79
CA GLY A 333 -35.45 -4.38 -6.35
C GLY A 333 -36.44 -4.42 -7.50
N LEU A 334 -36.83 -5.63 -7.91
CA LEU A 334 -38.07 -5.85 -8.64
C LEU A 334 -39.19 -5.38 -7.71
N GLY A 335 -39.63 -4.14 -7.90
CA GLY A 335 -40.94 -3.69 -7.47
C GLY A 335 -41.93 -4.15 -8.53
N LEU A 336 -42.93 -4.90 -8.07
CA LEU A 336 -44.09 -5.39 -8.83
C LEU A 336 -44.75 -4.29 -9.67
#